data_AF-A0AAV3R3H3-F1
#
_entry.id   AF-A0AAV3R3H3-F1
#
_cell.length_a   1.000
_cell.length_b   1.000
_cell.length_c   1.000
_cell.angle_alpha   90.00
_cell.angle_beta   90.00
_cell.angle_gamma   90.00
#
_symmetry.space_group_name_H-M   'P 1'
#
loop_
_entity.id
_entity.type
_entity.pdbx_description
1 polymer ?
#
loop_
_entity_poly.entity_id
_entity_poly.type
_entity_poly.pdbx_seq_one_letter_code
_entity_poly.pdbx_strand_id
1 'polypeptide(L)'
;MAEDFKRIQDQLRNIPVPDEDLHAINFLNSHQKRAFDVIFNAAISGTGGTFFVDGPGGIGKSFLYKVLLAHIRSKGFIALIVASSGIASSGLLGGRTTHSRFKIPIDGSPRVQCQISSQSSEGELTRNSRIII
;
A
#
# COMPACT_ATOMS: atom_id res chain seq x y z
N MET A 1 -5.51 -22.75 -3.83
CA MET A 1 -5.13 -22.05 -2.58
C MET A 1 -3.67 -21.64 -2.55
N ALA A 2 -2.70 -22.56 -2.43
CA ALA A 2 -1.27 -22.17 -2.39
C ALA A 2 -0.77 -21.56 -3.72
N GLU A 3 -1.23 -22.09 -4.85
CA GLU A 3 -0.88 -21.58 -6.20
C GLU A 3 -1.47 -20.18 -6.46
N ASP A 4 -2.72 -19.94 -6.07
CA ASP A 4 -3.39 -18.63 -6.21
C ASP A 4 -2.68 -17.55 -5.39
N PHE A 5 -2.30 -17.91 -4.17
CA PHE A 5 -1.56 -17.01 -3.30
C PHE A 5 -0.19 -16.67 -3.88
N LYS A 6 0.58 -17.67 -4.31
CA LYS A 6 1.90 -17.49 -4.92
C LYS A 6 1.81 -16.59 -6.17
N ARG A 7 0.80 -16.82 -7.01
CA ARG A 7 0.53 -15.97 -8.19
C ARG A 7 0.27 -14.51 -7.81
N ILE A 8 -0.57 -14.27 -6.80
CA ILE A 8 -0.88 -12.90 -6.35
C ILE A 8 0.36 -12.23 -5.73
N GLN A 9 1.15 -12.97 -4.94
CA GLN A 9 2.39 -12.46 -4.38
C GLN A 9 3.39 -12.09 -5.46
N ASP A 10 3.60 -12.98 -6.44
CA ASP A 10 4.53 -12.73 -7.55
C ASP A 10 4.08 -11.53 -8.37
N GLN A 11 2.78 -11.37 -8.63
CA GLN A 11 2.24 -10.18 -9.29
C GLN A 11 2.53 -8.89 -8.51
N LEU A 12 2.43 -8.91 -7.18
CA LEU A 12 2.61 -7.71 -6.34
C LEU A 12 4.07 -7.37 -6.08
N ARG A 13 4.96 -8.38 -6.04
CA ARG A 13 6.41 -8.19 -5.96
C ARG A 13 7.01 -7.72 -7.27
N ASN A 14 6.45 -8.17 -8.39
CA ASN A 14 6.93 -7.86 -9.73
C ASN A 14 6.15 -6.73 -10.41
N ILE A 15 5.47 -5.86 -9.63
CA ILE A 15 4.94 -4.61 -10.18
C ILE A 15 6.15 -3.79 -10.67
N PRO A 16 6.24 -3.46 -11.96
CA PRO A 16 7.32 -2.62 -12.46
C PRO A 16 7.29 -1.29 -11.71
N VAL A 17 8.43 -0.90 -11.15
CA VAL A 17 8.62 0.41 -10.52
C VAL A 17 9.30 1.30 -11.56
N PRO A 18 8.63 2.32 -12.11
CA PRO A 18 9.27 3.28 -13.01
C PRO A 18 10.44 3.98 -12.32
N ASP A 19 11.53 4.22 -13.05
CA ASP A 19 12.69 4.94 -12.50
C ASP A 19 12.31 6.35 -12.02
N GLU A 20 11.35 7.00 -12.70
CA GLU A 20 10.78 8.28 -12.26
C GLU A 20 10.25 8.24 -10.82
N ASP A 21 9.68 7.11 -10.37
CA ASP A 21 9.11 6.96 -9.04
C ASP A 21 10.19 6.77 -7.98
N LEU A 22 11.35 6.22 -8.36
CA LEU A 22 12.53 6.13 -7.49
C LEU A 22 13.23 7.48 -7.40
N HIS A 23 13.30 8.23 -8.50
CA HIS A 23 13.87 9.58 -8.51
C HIS A 23 12.97 10.62 -7.84
N ALA A 24 11.66 10.36 -7.74
CA ALA A 24 10.67 11.21 -7.08
C ALA A 24 11.03 11.55 -5.62
N ILE A 25 11.84 10.73 -4.94
CA ILE A 25 12.33 11.02 -3.58
C ILE A 25 13.11 12.34 -3.47
N ASN A 26 13.78 12.75 -4.55
CA ASN A 26 14.58 13.98 -4.58
C ASN A 26 13.70 15.24 -4.66
N PHE A 27 12.40 15.07 -4.93
CA PHE A 27 11.43 16.16 -5.04
C PHE A 27 10.53 16.28 -3.80
N LEU A 28 10.74 15.45 -2.77
CA LEU A 28 10.01 15.57 -1.52
C LEU A 28 10.42 16.86 -0.80
N ASN A 29 9.43 17.62 -0.32
CA ASN A 29 9.71 18.72 0.61
C ASN A 29 10.18 18.18 1.97
N SER A 30 10.69 19.05 2.84
CA SER A 30 11.26 18.67 4.14
C SER A 30 10.29 17.88 5.03
N HIS A 31 9.00 18.23 5.05
CA HIS A 31 7.99 17.52 5.84
C HIS A 31 7.66 16.13 5.26
N GLN A 32 7.50 16.04 3.95
CA GLN A 32 7.28 14.76 3.27
C GLN A 32 8.51 13.85 3.40
N LYS A 33 9.72 14.40 3.29
CA LYS A 33 10.96 13.66 3.46
C LYS A 33 11.09 13.09 4.87
N ARG A 34 10.76 13.90 5.89
CA ARG A 34 10.70 13.43 7.28
C ARG A 34 9.68 12.30 7.46
N ALA A 35 8.48 12.44 6.91
CA ALA A 35 7.47 11.39 6.97
C ALA A 35 7.93 10.11 6.24
N PHE A 36 8.54 10.27 5.06
CA PHE A 36 9.13 9.18 4.30
C PHE A 36 10.16 8.43 5.14
N ASP A 37 11.15 9.12 5.72
CA ASP A 37 12.25 8.48 6.45
C ASP A 37 11.72 7.72 7.68
N VAL A 38 10.78 8.29 8.43
CA VAL A 38 10.16 7.62 9.59
C VAL A 38 9.41 6.36 9.18
N ILE A 39 8.51 6.46 8.20
CA ILE A 39 7.64 5.35 7.77
C ILE A 39 8.47 4.27 7.07
N PHE A 40 9.38 4.67 6.18
CA PHE A 40 10.24 3.76 5.44
C PHE A 40 11.15 2.97 6.37
N ASN A 41 11.80 3.63 7.34
CA ASN A 41 12.66 2.92 8.29
C ASN A 41 11.86 1.94 9.15
N ALA A 42 10.66 2.32 9.60
CA ALA A 42 9.79 1.41 10.35
C ALA A 42 9.37 0.18 9.51
N ALA A 43 9.06 0.39 8.23
CA ALA A 43 8.73 -0.69 7.30
C ALA A 43 9.91 -1.63 7.05
N ILE A 44 11.10 -1.08 6.76
CA ILE A 44 12.28 -1.90 6.43
C ILE A 44 12.85 -2.64 7.65
N SER A 45 12.93 -1.98 8.80
CA SER A 45 13.40 -2.61 10.05
C SER A 45 12.43 -3.64 10.62
N GLY A 46 11.16 -3.62 10.21
CA GLY A 46 10.15 -4.53 10.72
C GLY A 46 9.67 -4.19 12.14
N THR A 47 10.00 -2.99 12.65
CA THR A 47 9.46 -2.50 13.93
C THR A 47 7.94 -2.34 13.88
N GLY A 48 7.38 -2.17 12.68
CA GLY A 48 5.96 -1.90 12.48
C GLY A 48 5.57 -0.50 12.95
N GLY A 49 4.26 -0.23 12.97
CA GLY A 49 3.69 1.03 13.42
C GLY A 49 2.46 1.43 12.61
N THR A 50 1.63 2.28 13.21
CA THR A 50 0.49 2.92 12.55
C THR A 50 0.76 4.42 12.47
N PHE A 51 0.69 4.98 11.26
CA PHE A 51 1.01 6.37 11.00
C PHE A 51 -0.18 7.07 10.36
N PHE A 52 -0.42 8.32 10.75
CA PHE A 52 -1.40 9.18 10.10
C PHE A 52 -0.67 10.38 9.49
N VAL A 53 -0.69 10.47 8.17
CA VAL A 53 -0.10 11.60 7.44
C VAL A 53 -1.20 12.58 7.09
N ASP A 54 -1.23 13.70 7.81
CA ASP A 54 -2.20 14.76 7.59
C ASP A 54 -1.65 15.93 6.78
N GLY A 55 -2.56 16.64 6.14
CA GLY A 55 -2.36 18.02 5.71
C GLY A 55 -3.39 18.45 4.67
N PRO A 56 -3.36 19.72 4.24
CA PRO A 56 -4.38 20.27 3.34
C PRO A 56 -4.53 19.55 2.00
N GLY A 57 -5.62 19.85 1.28
CA GLY A 57 -5.77 19.40 -0.11
C GLY A 57 -4.63 19.91 -0.98
N GLY A 58 -4.17 19.09 -1.94
CA GLY A 58 -3.15 19.52 -2.92
C GLY A 58 -1.69 19.48 -2.47
N ILE A 59 -1.38 19.16 -1.22
CA ILE A 59 0.03 19.18 -0.71
C ILE A 59 0.88 17.95 -1.10
N GLY A 60 0.40 17.09 -2.01
CA GLY A 60 1.16 15.93 -2.47
C GLY A 60 1.23 14.74 -1.50
N LYS A 61 0.22 14.49 -0.66
CA LYS A 61 0.15 13.25 0.15
C LYS A 61 0.23 11.99 -0.72
N SER A 62 -0.53 11.95 -1.81
CA SER A 62 -0.48 10.85 -2.78
C SER A 62 0.89 10.72 -3.46
N PHE A 63 1.61 11.83 -3.63
CA PHE A 63 2.98 11.82 -4.14
C PHE A 63 3.92 11.13 -3.15
N LEU A 64 3.85 11.49 -1.86
CA LEU A 64 4.60 10.78 -0.80
C LEU A 64 4.29 9.27 -0.79
N TYR A 65 3.02 8.88 -0.92
CA TYR A 65 2.64 7.46 -0.96
C TYR A 65 3.21 6.74 -2.18
N LYS A 66 3.23 7.39 -3.35
CA LYS A 66 3.87 6.86 -4.57
C LYS A 66 5.36 6.56 -4.31
N VAL A 67 6.09 7.50 -3.70
CA VAL A 67 7.52 7.32 -3.38
C VAL A 67 7.74 6.20 -2.37
N LEU A 68 6.92 6.12 -1.30
CA LEU A 68 7.01 5.03 -0.31
C LEU A 68 6.81 3.66 -0.95
N LEU A 69 5.78 3.51 -1.80
CA LEU A 69 5.49 2.26 -2.50
C LEU A 69 6.64 1.86 -3.42
N ALA A 70 7.17 2.81 -4.20
CA ALA A 70 8.26 2.58 -5.14
C ALA A 70 9.53 2.08 -4.44
N HIS A 71 9.96 2.74 -3.37
CA HIS A 71 11.17 2.37 -2.62
C HIS A 71 11.03 1.05 -1.84
N ILE A 72 9.83 0.69 -1.40
CA ILE A 72 9.59 -0.60 -0.74
C ILE A 72 9.58 -1.73 -1.78
N ARG A 73 8.93 -1.51 -2.93
CA ARG A 73 8.87 -2.49 -4.03
C ARG A 73 10.23 -2.72 -4.70
N SER A 74 11.06 -1.70 -4.84
CA SER A 74 12.42 -1.86 -5.39
C SER A 74 13.33 -2.73 -4.52
N LYS A 75 12.96 -2.95 -3.25
CA LYS A 75 13.60 -3.93 -2.36
C LYS A 75 13.00 -5.34 -2.43
N GLY A 76 12.05 -5.59 -3.34
CA GLY A 76 11.37 -6.86 -3.52
C GLY A 76 10.28 -7.15 -2.47
N PHE A 77 9.90 -6.15 -1.67
CA PHE A 77 8.84 -6.30 -0.66
C PHE A 77 7.45 -6.04 -1.24
N ILE A 78 6.45 -6.65 -0.62
CA ILE A 78 5.04 -6.43 -0.96
C ILE A 78 4.59 -5.13 -0.31
N ALA A 79 4.19 -4.16 -1.14
CA ALA A 79 3.61 -2.90 -0.71
C ALA A 79 2.18 -2.76 -1.26
N LEU A 80 1.19 -2.76 -0.37
CA LEU A 80 -0.21 -2.64 -0.73
C LEU A 80 -0.65 -1.18 -0.67
N ILE A 81 -1.41 -0.77 -1.68
CA ILE A 81 -2.11 0.50 -1.70
C ILE A 81 -3.62 0.22 -1.79
N VAL A 82 -4.35 0.83 -0.87
CA VAL A 82 -5.80 0.78 -0.78
C VAL A 82 -6.36 2.20 -0.80
N ALA A 83 -7.50 2.37 -1.46
CA ALA A 83 -8.22 3.64 -1.43
C ALA A 83 -9.71 3.42 -1.21
N SER A 84 -10.40 4.41 -0.66
CA SER A 84 -11.85 4.33 -0.46
C SER A 84 -12.63 4.29 -1.78
N SER A 85 -12.13 4.96 -2.83
CA SER A 85 -12.75 5.05 -4.15
C SER A 85 -11.89 4.47 -5.27
N GLY A 86 -12.55 4.03 -6.35
CA GLY A 86 -11.88 3.51 -7.54
C GLY A 86 -10.93 4.54 -8.15
N ILE A 87 -11.38 5.79 -8.30
CA ILE A 87 -10.58 6.89 -8.88
C ILE A 87 -9.30 7.12 -8.07
N ALA A 88 -9.41 7.14 -6.73
CA ALA A 88 -8.24 7.31 -5.87
C ALA A 88 -7.27 6.13 -5.97
N SER A 89 -7.77 4.91 -6.14
CA SER A 89 -6.93 3.72 -6.33
C SER A 89 -6.22 3.70 -7.68
N SER A 90 -6.90 4.10 -8.77
CA SER A 90 -6.35 4.03 -10.12
C SER A 90 -5.14 4.93 -10.35
N GLY A 91 -5.00 6.02 -9.57
CA GLY A 91 -3.87 6.94 -9.64
C GLY A 91 -2.55 6.39 -9.05
N LEU A 92 -2.58 5.22 -8.41
CA LEU A 92 -1.42 4.62 -7.75
C LEU A 92 -1.18 3.20 -8.29
N LEU A 93 0.06 2.90 -8.67
CA LEU A 93 0.42 1.61 -9.26
C LEU A 93 0.08 0.44 -8.33
N GLY A 94 -0.69 -0.53 -8.82
CA GLY A 94 -1.18 -1.66 -8.02
C GLY A 94 -2.34 -1.32 -7.07
N GLY A 95 -2.93 -0.13 -7.23
CA GLY A 95 -4.11 0.37 -6.54
C GLY A 95 -5.28 -0.60 -6.53
N ARG A 96 -5.89 -0.79 -5.37
CA ARG A 96 -7.22 -1.41 -5.25
C ARG A 96 -8.07 -0.61 -4.28
N THR A 97 -9.38 -0.74 -4.40
CA THR A 97 -10.27 -0.18 -3.37
C THR A 97 -10.19 -0.98 -2.08
N THR A 98 -10.44 -0.36 -0.92
CA THR A 98 -10.52 -1.04 0.38
C THR A 98 -11.52 -2.20 0.32
N HIS A 99 -12.66 -2.00 -0.35
CA HIS A 99 -13.68 -3.03 -0.55
C HIS A 99 -13.16 -4.26 -1.31
N SER A 100 -12.48 -4.03 -2.44
CA SER A 100 -11.95 -5.12 -3.26
C SER A 100 -10.73 -5.81 -2.63
N ARG A 101 -9.90 -5.07 -1.89
CA ARG A 101 -8.72 -5.62 -1.19
C ARG A 101 -9.11 -6.47 0.01
N PHE A 102 -10.04 -5.98 0.83
CA PHE A 102 -10.41 -6.61 2.09
C PHE A 102 -11.69 -7.43 2.04
N LYS A 103 -12.28 -7.60 0.85
CA LYS A 103 -13.54 -8.33 0.64
C LYS A 103 -14.63 -7.83 1.58
N ILE A 104 -14.78 -6.50 1.64
CA ILE A 104 -15.81 -5.84 2.45
C ILE A 104 -17.10 -5.82 1.62
N PRO A 105 -18.19 -6.45 2.09
CA PRO A 105 -19.49 -6.41 1.42
C PRO A 105 -19.98 -4.98 1.18
N ILE A 106 -20.66 -4.77 0.05
CA ILE A 106 -21.35 -3.51 -0.26
C ILE A 106 -22.85 -3.80 -0.17
N ASP A 107 -23.33 -4.13 1.03
CA ASP A 107 -24.71 -4.58 1.24
C ASP A 107 -25.54 -3.63 2.14
N GLY A 108 -25.03 -2.44 2.44
CA GLY A 108 -25.74 -1.43 3.23
C GLY A 108 -26.01 -1.85 4.69
N SER A 109 -25.48 -2.99 5.13
CA SER A 109 -25.68 -3.47 6.48
C SER A 109 -24.91 -2.61 7.49
N PRO A 110 -25.46 -2.37 8.70
CA PRO A 110 -24.82 -1.53 9.72
C PRO A 110 -23.57 -2.18 10.35
N ARG A 111 -23.32 -3.47 10.07
CA ARG A 111 -22.17 -4.22 10.56
C ARG A 111 -21.53 -4.97 9.42
N VAL A 112 -20.74 -4.24 8.64
CA VAL A 112 -19.94 -4.85 7.58
C VAL A 112 -18.62 -5.35 8.17
N GLN A 113 -18.31 -6.62 7.97
CA GLN A 113 -17.04 -7.22 8.36
C GLN A 113 -16.24 -7.64 7.13
N CYS A 114 -14.91 -7.56 7.22
CA CYS A 114 -14.03 -8.06 6.17
C CYS A 114 -14.20 -9.58 6.05
N GLN A 115 -14.49 -10.08 4.85
CA GLN A 115 -14.62 -11.52 4.59
C GLN A 115 -13.26 -12.15 4.26
N ILE A 116 -12.25 -11.88 5.11
CA ILE A 116 -10.91 -12.44 4.99
C ILE A 116 -10.69 -13.42 6.15
N SER A 117 -10.57 -14.70 5.81
CA SER A 117 -10.07 -15.71 6.73
C SER A 117 -8.57 -15.51 6.96
N SER A 118 -8.10 -15.78 8.18
CA SER A 118 -6.66 -15.82 8.45
C SER A 118 -5.93 -16.84 7.57
N GLN A 119 -6.59 -17.88 7.08
CA GLN A 119 -6.00 -18.90 6.21
C GLN A 119 -6.19 -18.61 4.71
N SER A 120 -6.86 -17.51 4.34
CA SER A 120 -7.03 -17.16 2.93
C SER A 120 -5.77 -16.53 2.35
N SER A 121 -5.66 -16.57 1.01
CA SER A 121 -4.63 -15.87 0.25
C SER A 121 -4.54 -14.38 0.59
N GLU A 122 -5.66 -13.72 0.83
CA GLU A 122 -5.74 -12.30 1.21
C GLU A 122 -5.24 -12.06 2.63
N GLY A 123 -5.54 -12.96 3.57
CA GLY A 123 -5.02 -12.89 4.94
C GLY A 123 -3.51 -13.09 4.96
N GLU A 124 -3.01 -14.06 4.19
CA GLU A 124 -1.58 -14.30 4.04
C GLU A 124 -0.86 -13.16 3.31
N LEU A 125 -1.53 -12.52 2.35
CA LEU A 125 -1.00 -11.36 1.65
C LEU A 125 -0.84 -10.18 2.61
N THR A 126 -1.87 -9.93 3.41
CA THR A 126 -1.88 -8.86 4.42
C THR A 126 -0.73 -9.05 5.42
N ARG A 127 -0.51 -10.29 5.89
CA ARG A 127 0.60 -10.62 6.81
C ARG A 127 1.98 -10.45 6.18
N ASN A 128 2.12 -10.77 4.90
CA ASN A 128 3.40 -10.66 4.19
C ASN A 128 3.67 -9.27 3.60
N SER A 129 2.74 -8.33 3.76
CA SER A 129 2.89 -6.97 3.29
C SER A 129 3.76 -6.17 4.25
N ARG A 130 4.71 -5.42 3.69
CA ARG A 130 5.60 -4.56 4.49
C ARG A 130 4.99 -3.21 4.79
N ILE A 131 4.06 -2.78 3.96
CA ILE A 131 3.27 -1.59 4.17
C ILE A 131 1.89 -1.79 3.55
N ILE A 132 0.89 -1.19 4.20
CA ILE A 132 -0.46 -1.03 3.68
C ILE A 132 -0.77 0.45 3.85
N ILE A 133 -0.98 1.15 2.74
CA ILE A 133 -1.36 2.57 2.69
C ILE A 133 -2.82 2.65 2.27
#